data_AF-A0A957UCP0-F1
#
_entry.id   AF-A0A957UCP0-F1
#
_cell.length_a   1.000
_cell.length_b   1.000
_cell.length_c   1.000
_cell.angle_alpha   90.00
_cell.angle_beta   90.00
_cell.angle_gamma   90.00
#
_symmetry.space_group_name_H-M   'P 1'
#
loop_
_entity.id
_entity.type
_entity.pdbx_description
1 polymer ?
#
loop_
_entity_poly.entity_id
_entity_poly.type
_entity_poly.pdbx_seq_one_letter_code
_entity_poly.pdbx_strand_id
1 'polypeptide(L)'
;MIIEITLYGIVCLGAAGIAVVAAFLAWRRRDVPGGASLAALMSMLAIWSFGSAFENNAADVDAKLFWAKVCYIGIVTSPVLFFTFALEYCRLDRWLTRRTIALLFVVPLLSFGLVATNEWHGLIWSSIAPSTTGRNLLVTGRGPLFWVVVLGYSYSLMLLAAAILV
;
A
#
# COMPACT_ATOMS: atom_id res chain seq x y z
N MET A 1 -10.85 19.60 12.20
CA MET A 1 -10.36 18.20 12.21
C MET A 1 -10.07 17.84 13.66
N ILE A 2 -10.93 17.04 14.30
CA ILE A 2 -10.68 16.53 15.66
C ILE A 2 -9.94 15.20 15.48
N ILE A 3 -8.73 15.11 16.04
CA ILE A 3 -7.88 13.93 15.97
C ILE A 3 -8.02 13.19 17.31
N GLU A 4 -8.68 12.04 17.31
CA GLU A 4 -8.75 11.18 18.49
C GLU A 4 -7.54 10.26 18.53
N ILE A 5 -6.65 10.42 19.52
CA ILE A 5 -5.44 9.60 19.63
C ILE A 5 -5.83 8.16 19.99
N THR A 6 -5.74 7.28 19.00
CA THR A 6 -5.95 5.83 19.20
C THR A 6 -4.61 5.11 19.36
N LEU A 7 -4.60 4.03 20.16
CA LEU A 7 -3.42 3.15 20.28
C LEU A 7 -2.96 2.65 18.90
N TYR A 8 -3.91 2.33 18.02
CA TYR A 8 -3.64 1.95 16.64
C TYR A 8 -2.87 3.03 15.87
N GLY A 9 -3.29 4.30 15.97
CA GLY A 9 -2.60 5.42 15.34
C GLY A 9 -1.15 5.58 15.79
N ILE A 10 -0.89 5.46 17.10
CA ILE A 10 0.46 5.55 17.66
C ILE A 10 1.34 4.43 17.10
N VAL A 11 0.83 3.19 17.07
CA VAL A 11 1.57 2.04 16.52
C VAL A 11 1.87 2.24 15.03
N CYS A 12 0.89 2.73 14.26
CA CYS A 12 1.08 3.02 12.84
C CYS A 12 2.10 4.14 12.58
N LEU A 13 2.14 5.19 13.41
CA LEU A 13 3.16 6.24 13.33
C LEU A 13 4.56 5.69 13.68
N GLY A 14 4.66 4.83 14.70
CA GLY A 14 5.90 4.13 15.04
C GLY A 14 6.39 3.26 13.89
N ALA A 15 5.48 2.48 13.28
CA ALA A 15 5.78 1.67 12.09
C ALA A 15 6.22 2.52 10.90
N ALA A 16 5.56 3.66 10.65
CA ALA A 16 5.96 4.60 9.62
C ALA A 16 7.39 5.13 9.86
N GLY A 17 7.72 5.51 11.10
CA GLY A 17 9.06 5.97 11.48
C GLY A 17 10.12 4.89 11.25
N ILE A 18 9.86 3.65 11.66
CA ILE A 18 10.76 2.51 11.42
C ILE A 18 10.94 2.29 9.90
N ALA A 19 9.85 2.33 9.13
CA ALA A 19 9.89 2.16 7.69
C ALA A 19 10.68 3.29 6.99
N VAL A 20 10.56 4.54 7.44
CA VAL A 20 11.38 5.66 6.93
C VAL A 20 12.86 5.43 7.22
N VAL A 21 13.21 5.02 8.44
CA VAL A 21 14.60 4.70 8.79
C VAL A 21 15.13 3.55 7.93
N ALA A 22 14.36 2.48 7.77
CA ALA A 22 14.72 1.34 6.92
C ALA A 22 14.89 1.78 5.45
N ALA A 23 14.00 2.62 4.93
CA ALA A 23 14.10 3.17 3.58
C ALA A 23 15.38 3.98 3.40
N PHE A 24 15.71 4.84 4.37
CA PHE A 24 16.93 5.65 4.34
C PHE A 24 18.21 4.78 4.38
N LEU A 25 18.23 3.78 5.26
CA LEU A 25 19.37 2.86 5.38
C LEU A 25 19.54 2.00 4.12
N ALA A 26 18.44 1.49 3.55
CA ALA A 26 18.45 0.75 2.28
C ALA A 26 18.90 1.64 1.11
N TRP A 27 18.45 2.90 1.07
CA TRP A 27 18.85 3.87 0.04
C TRP A 27 20.35 4.17 0.08
N ARG A 28 20.95 4.27 1.28
CA ARG A 28 22.40 4.40 1.43
C ARG A 28 23.17 3.20 0.89
N ARG A 29 22.52 2.05 0.73
CA ARG A 29 23.09 0.81 0.15
C ARG A 29 22.44 0.46 -1.19
N ARG A 30 21.92 1.44 -1.93
CA ARG A 30 21.20 1.22 -3.20
C ARG A 30 22.02 0.57 -4.32
N ASP A 31 23.35 0.65 -4.24
CA ASP A 31 24.26 0.03 -5.21
C ASP A 31 24.40 -1.49 -5.01
N VAL A 32 23.90 -2.01 -3.88
CA VAL A 32 23.79 -3.45 -3.60
C VAL A 32 22.48 -3.98 -4.20
N PRO A 33 22.45 -5.19 -4.79
CA PRO A 33 21.22 -5.75 -5.36
C PRO A 33 20.07 -5.74 -4.36
N GLY A 34 18.89 -5.28 -4.80
CA GLY A 34 17.73 -5.14 -3.94
C GLY A 34 17.73 -3.89 -3.07
N GLY A 35 18.84 -3.14 -2.96
CA GLY A 35 18.93 -1.98 -2.07
C GLY A 35 17.96 -0.85 -2.47
N ALA A 36 17.91 -0.52 -3.77
CA ALA A 36 17.01 0.52 -4.29
C ALA A 36 15.53 0.11 -4.21
N SER A 37 15.19 -1.13 -4.59
CA SER A 37 13.83 -1.65 -4.54
C SER A 37 13.32 -1.82 -3.10
N LEU A 38 14.18 -2.23 -2.17
CA LEU A 38 13.87 -2.26 -0.74
C LEU A 38 13.62 -0.85 -0.19
N ALA A 39 14.44 0.14 -0.58
CA ALA A 39 14.22 1.52 -0.17
C ALA A 39 12.87 2.06 -0.66
N ALA A 40 12.52 1.78 -1.91
CA ALA A 40 11.22 2.14 -2.49
C ALA A 40 10.07 1.42 -1.76
N LEU A 41 10.20 0.12 -1.50
CA LEU A 41 9.20 -0.66 -0.76
C LEU A 41 8.96 -0.06 0.63
N MET A 42 10.02 0.16 1.40
CA MET A 42 9.93 0.74 2.75
C MET A 42 9.32 2.15 2.72
N SER A 43 9.58 2.94 1.68
CA SER A 43 8.95 4.25 1.50
C SER A 43 7.44 4.13 1.30
N MET A 44 6.98 3.16 0.50
CA MET A 44 5.55 2.92 0.29
C MET A 44 4.86 2.38 1.55
N LEU A 45 5.53 1.52 2.32
CA LEU A 45 5.04 1.05 3.61
C LEU A 45 4.97 2.18 4.64
N ALA A 46 5.89 3.14 4.61
CA ALA A 46 5.84 4.33 5.43
C ALA A 46 4.62 5.20 5.09
N ILE A 47 4.37 5.45 3.80
CA ILE A 47 3.18 6.19 3.33
C ILE A 47 1.91 5.50 3.79
N TRP A 48 1.82 4.18 3.61
CA TRP A 48 0.64 3.42 4.02
C TRP A 48 0.44 3.47 5.55
N SER A 49 1.50 3.25 6.33
CA SER A 49 1.42 3.29 7.79
C SER A 49 1.04 4.67 8.30
N PHE A 50 1.60 5.73 7.70
CA PHE A 50 1.27 7.11 8.01
C PHE A 50 -0.20 7.40 7.68
N GLY A 51 -0.66 7.08 6.47
CA GLY A 51 -2.06 7.25 6.09
C GLY A 51 -3.01 6.50 7.02
N SER A 52 -2.65 5.27 7.41
CA SER A 52 -3.47 4.42 8.29
C SER A 52 -3.63 5.04 9.68
N ALA A 53 -2.59 5.70 10.19
CA ALA A 53 -2.68 6.44 11.44
C ALA A 53 -3.74 7.56 11.32
N PHE A 54 -3.65 8.41 10.31
CA PHE A 54 -4.59 9.52 10.17
C PHE A 54 -6.02 9.07 9.82
N GLU A 55 -6.17 8.04 8.99
CA GLU A 55 -7.48 7.44 8.69
C GLU A 55 -8.19 6.98 9.96
N ASN A 56 -7.47 6.36 10.89
CA ASN A 56 -8.08 5.85 12.13
C ASN A 56 -8.36 6.95 13.16
N ASN A 57 -7.63 8.06 13.12
CA ASN A 57 -7.76 9.15 14.11
C ASN A 57 -8.69 10.27 13.62
N ALA A 58 -8.96 10.35 12.31
CA ALA A 58 -9.92 11.31 11.75
C ALA A 58 -11.34 10.98 12.22
N ALA A 59 -12.05 11.96 12.80
CA ALA A 59 -13.45 11.83 13.21
C ALA A 59 -14.44 12.00 12.04
N ASP A 60 -14.04 12.73 11.00
CA ASP A 60 -14.86 13.07 9.85
C ASP A 60 -14.72 12.02 8.72
N VAL A 61 -15.84 11.66 8.09
CA VAL A 61 -15.87 10.60 7.05
C VAL A 61 -15.08 10.99 5.81
N ASP A 62 -15.13 12.26 5.39
CA ASP A 62 -14.41 12.73 4.21
C ASP A 62 -12.91 12.73 4.47
N ALA A 63 -12.50 13.16 5.66
CA ALA A 63 -11.10 13.06 6.09
C ALA A 63 -10.61 11.61 6.14
N LYS A 64 -11.41 10.68 6.68
CA LYS A 64 -11.07 9.26 6.66
C LYS A 64 -10.93 8.72 5.24
N LEU A 65 -11.87 9.05 4.36
CA LEU A 65 -11.86 8.59 2.97
C LEU A 65 -10.64 9.12 2.21
N PHE A 66 -10.26 10.38 2.44
CA PHE A 66 -9.02 10.95 1.90
C PHE A 66 -7.80 10.14 2.33
N TRP A 67 -7.65 9.87 3.64
CA TRP A 67 -6.52 9.09 4.14
C TRP A 67 -6.54 7.64 3.67
N ALA A 68 -7.72 7.04 3.53
CA ALA A 68 -7.87 5.72 2.92
C ALA A 68 -7.36 5.73 1.47
N LYS A 69 -7.67 6.75 0.66
CA LYS A 69 -7.12 6.89 -0.70
C LYS A 69 -5.59 7.02 -0.68
N VAL A 70 -5.02 7.75 0.29
CA VAL A 70 -3.56 7.84 0.47
C VAL A 70 -2.95 6.48 0.84
N CYS A 71 -3.58 5.71 1.73
CA CYS A 71 -3.16 4.35 2.06
C CYS A 71 -3.06 3.48 0.81
N TYR A 72 -4.01 3.63 -0.12
CA TYR A 72 -4.05 2.84 -1.34
C TYR A 72 -2.82 3.02 -2.24
N ILE A 73 -2.15 4.18 -2.19
CA ILE A 73 -0.87 4.37 -2.90
C ILE A 73 0.11 3.29 -2.45
N GLY A 74 0.33 3.17 -1.14
CA GLY A 74 1.25 2.18 -0.59
C GLY A 74 0.73 0.74 -0.74
N ILE A 75 -0.57 0.50 -0.54
CA ILE A 75 -1.18 -0.84 -0.64
C ILE A 75 -0.94 -1.45 -2.02
N VAL A 76 -1.21 -0.71 -3.10
CA VAL A 76 -1.17 -1.26 -4.46
C VAL A 76 0.24 -1.32 -5.03
N THR A 77 1.16 -0.46 -4.59
CA THR A 77 2.55 -0.46 -5.08
C THR A 77 3.46 -1.41 -4.32
N SER A 78 3.22 -1.67 -3.02
CA SER A 78 4.10 -2.49 -2.19
C SER A 78 4.32 -3.91 -2.72
N PRO A 79 3.29 -4.65 -3.21
CA PRO A 79 3.48 -5.99 -3.78
C PRO A 79 4.41 -6.01 -4.99
N VAL A 80 4.32 -5.00 -5.88
CA VAL A 80 5.20 -4.87 -7.05
C VAL A 80 6.64 -4.62 -6.62
N LEU A 81 6.84 -3.72 -5.65
CA LEU A 81 8.17 -3.41 -5.14
C LEU A 81 8.77 -4.58 -4.37
N PHE A 82 7.97 -5.35 -3.63
CA PHE A 82 8.42 -6.56 -2.95
C PHE A 82 8.81 -7.67 -3.93
N PHE A 83 8.04 -7.86 -5.00
CA PHE A 83 8.40 -8.79 -6.07
C PHE A 83 9.67 -8.37 -6.81
N THR A 84 9.80 -7.08 -7.11
CA THR A 84 11.02 -6.50 -7.71
C THR A 84 12.22 -6.73 -6.79
N PHE A 85 12.06 -6.47 -5.50
CA PHE A 85 13.08 -6.74 -4.49
C PHE A 85 13.50 -8.21 -4.46
N ALA A 86 12.55 -9.15 -4.45
CA ALA A 86 12.85 -10.59 -4.44
C ALA A 86 13.68 -11.00 -5.67
N LEU A 87 13.33 -10.51 -6.86
CA LEU A 87 14.08 -10.78 -8.08
C LEU A 87 15.50 -10.20 -8.03
N GLU A 88 15.67 -8.94 -7.61
CA GLU A 88 16.99 -8.32 -7.52
C GLU A 88 17.87 -9.00 -6.46
N TYR A 89 17.28 -9.31 -5.31
CA TYR A 89 17.97 -9.96 -4.19
C TYR A 89 18.50 -11.35 -4.59
N CYS A 90 17.70 -12.11 -5.33
CA CYS A 90 18.08 -13.43 -5.85
C CYS A 90 18.88 -13.39 -7.16
N ARG A 91 19.36 -12.21 -7.60
CA ARG A 91 20.15 -12.04 -8.85
C ARG A 91 19.41 -12.50 -10.11
N LEU A 92 18.09 -12.35 -10.11
CA LEU A 92 17.20 -12.61 -11.23
C LEU A 92 16.79 -11.30 -11.93
N ASP A 93 17.62 -10.25 -11.82
CA ASP A 93 17.38 -8.92 -12.37
C ASP A 93 17.29 -8.87 -13.90
N ARG A 94 17.76 -9.92 -14.61
CA ARG A 94 17.55 -10.07 -16.06
C ARG A 94 16.07 -10.02 -16.49
N TRP A 95 15.15 -10.37 -15.60
CA TRP A 95 13.70 -10.31 -15.86
C TRP A 95 13.11 -8.90 -15.62
N LEU A 96 13.86 -8.01 -14.95
CA LEU A 96 13.46 -6.65 -14.58
C LEU A 96 13.91 -5.61 -15.62
N THR A 97 13.43 -5.77 -16.85
CA THR A 97 13.55 -4.74 -17.87
C THR A 97 12.65 -3.54 -17.55
N ARG A 98 12.96 -2.35 -18.11
CA ARG A 98 12.08 -1.18 -18.02
C ARG A 98 10.64 -1.46 -18.47
N ARG A 99 10.47 -2.35 -19.47
CA ARG A 99 9.17 -2.76 -19.99
C ARG A 99 8.41 -3.62 -18.98
N THR A 100 9.07 -4.62 -18.38
CA THR A 100 8.42 -5.49 -17.39
C THR A 100 8.06 -4.72 -16.11
N ILE A 101 8.93 -3.81 -15.64
CA ILE A 101 8.60 -2.91 -14.53
C ILE A 101 7.38 -2.05 -14.89
N ALA A 102 7.36 -1.40 -16.06
CA ALA A 102 6.22 -0.59 -16.48
C ALA A 102 4.91 -1.39 -16.52
N LEU A 103 4.95 -2.62 -17.04
CA LEU A 103 3.80 -3.53 -17.07
C LEU A 103 3.32 -3.92 -15.67
N LEU A 104 4.24 -4.19 -14.73
CA LEU A 104 3.88 -4.51 -13.34
C LEU A 104 3.16 -3.35 -12.64
N PHE A 105 3.48 -2.10 -13.01
CA PHE A 105 2.84 -0.90 -12.46
C PHE A 105 1.51 -0.52 -13.13
N VAL A 106 1.13 -1.13 -14.25
CA VAL A 106 -0.18 -0.87 -14.89
C VAL A 106 -1.32 -1.19 -13.93
N VAL A 107 -1.30 -2.36 -13.29
CA VAL A 107 -2.38 -2.79 -12.38
C VAL A 107 -2.48 -1.89 -11.13
N PRO A 108 -1.38 -1.54 -10.43
CA PRO A 108 -1.39 -0.55 -9.35
C PRO A 108 -1.94 0.82 -9.78
N LEU A 109 -1.54 1.33 -10.95
CA LEU A 109 -2.01 2.63 -11.46
C LEU A 109 -3.50 2.61 -11.74
N LEU A 110 -4.00 1.56 -12.40
CA LEU A 110 -5.44 1.39 -12.65
C LEU A 110 -6.22 1.24 -11.34
N SER A 111 -5.69 0.47 -10.40
CA SER A 111 -6.29 0.28 -9.07
C SER A 111 -6.41 1.59 -8.31
N PHE A 112 -5.34 2.39 -8.31
CA PHE A 112 -5.35 3.71 -7.68
C PHE A 112 -6.33 4.65 -8.39
N GLY A 113 -6.40 4.63 -9.72
CA GLY A 113 -7.39 5.40 -10.49
C GLY A 113 -8.82 5.04 -10.08
N LEU A 114 -9.14 3.75 -10.01
CA LEU A 114 -10.46 3.25 -9.57
C LEU A 114 -10.79 3.63 -8.12
N VAL A 115 -9.79 3.68 -7.24
CA VAL A 115 -9.96 4.14 -5.86
C VAL A 115 -10.22 5.64 -5.81
N ALA A 116 -9.47 6.41 -6.60
CA ALA A 116 -9.59 7.86 -6.66
C ALA A 116 -10.97 8.30 -7.18
N THR A 117 -11.53 7.57 -8.14
CA THR A 117 -12.86 7.82 -8.75
C THR A 117 -13.98 6.94 -8.18
N ASN A 118 -13.76 6.28 -7.04
CA ASN A 118 -14.66 5.22 -6.56
C ASN A 118 -16.10 5.72 -6.35
N GLU A 119 -16.27 6.99 -5.98
CA GLU A 119 -17.58 7.62 -5.76
C GLU A 119 -18.51 7.56 -6.98
N TRP A 120 -17.96 7.41 -8.19
CA TRP A 120 -18.75 7.39 -9.43
C TRP A 120 -19.27 6.00 -9.80
N HIS A 121 -18.61 4.93 -9.34
CA HIS A 121 -18.86 3.58 -9.84
C HIS A 121 -18.97 2.50 -8.77
N GLY A 122 -18.46 2.74 -7.55
CA GLY A 122 -18.55 1.80 -6.42
C GLY A 122 -17.88 0.44 -6.65
N LEU A 123 -16.86 0.37 -7.52
CA LEU A 123 -16.26 -0.90 -7.96
C LEU A 123 -15.19 -1.41 -6.98
N ILE A 124 -14.60 -0.53 -6.18
CA ILE A 124 -13.64 -0.86 -5.12
C ILE A 124 -14.36 -0.88 -3.78
N TRP A 125 -15.03 0.21 -3.43
CA TRP A 125 -15.92 0.29 -2.28
C TRP A 125 -17.37 0.43 -2.73
N SER A 126 -18.18 -0.60 -2.51
CA SER A 126 -19.59 -0.63 -2.89
C SER A 126 -20.50 0.13 -1.93
N SER A 127 -20.06 0.27 -0.68
CA SER A 127 -20.69 1.12 0.33
C SER A 127 -19.61 1.72 1.21
N ILE A 128 -19.85 2.93 1.70
CA ILE A 128 -18.98 3.64 2.64
C ILE A 128 -19.89 4.14 3.76
N ALA A 129 -19.78 3.54 4.94
CA ALA A 129 -20.59 3.92 6.08
C ALA A 129 -19.71 4.07 7.34
N PRO A 130 -19.95 5.07 8.20
CA PRO A 130 -19.35 5.10 9.51
C PRO A 130 -19.84 3.90 10.34
N SER A 131 -18.98 3.38 11.21
CA SER A 131 -19.34 2.26 12.06
C SER A 131 -20.44 2.65 13.05
N THR A 132 -21.49 1.82 13.13
CA THR A 132 -22.62 2.00 14.05
C THR A 132 -22.32 1.55 15.48
N THR A 133 -21.16 0.94 15.73
CA THR A 133 -20.75 0.45 17.07
C THR A 133 -20.07 1.51 17.95
N GLY A 134 -20.15 2.80 17.58
CA GLY A 134 -19.48 3.89 18.29
C GLY A 134 -17.96 3.89 18.16
N ARG A 135 -17.41 3.03 17.29
CA ARG A 135 -15.98 3.00 16.95
C ARG A 135 -15.71 3.95 15.79
N ASN A 136 -14.59 4.66 15.84
CA ASN A 136 -14.17 5.59 14.79
C ASN A 136 -13.59 4.85 13.56
N LEU A 137 -14.39 3.99 12.93
CA LEU A 137 -14.00 3.11 11.82
C LEU A 137 -14.91 3.30 10.61
N LEU A 138 -14.32 3.19 9.42
CA LEU A 138 -15.04 3.09 8.15
C LEU A 138 -15.44 1.63 7.90
N VAL A 139 -16.75 1.38 7.76
CA VAL A 139 -17.27 0.12 7.26
C VAL A 139 -17.45 0.25 5.76
N THR A 140 -16.64 -0.48 5.01
CA THR A 140 -16.69 -0.45 3.55
C THR A 140 -17.14 -1.79 2.98
N GLY A 141 -18.17 -1.76 2.13
CA GLY A 141 -18.50 -2.89 1.27
C GLY A 141 -17.41 -3.08 0.22
N ARG A 142 -16.99 -4.32 -0.03
CA ARG A 142 -15.96 -4.61 -1.06
C ARG A 142 -16.63 -4.88 -2.40
N GLY A 143 -16.35 -4.02 -3.38
CA GLY A 143 -16.80 -4.22 -4.75
C GLY A 143 -16.05 -5.35 -5.49
N PRO A 144 -16.53 -5.78 -6.67
CA PRO A 144 -15.96 -6.92 -7.38
C PRO A 144 -14.50 -6.69 -7.84
N LEU A 145 -14.14 -5.47 -8.27
CA LEU A 145 -12.78 -5.18 -8.73
C LEU A 145 -11.77 -5.12 -7.58
N PHE A 146 -12.21 -4.87 -6.35
CA PHE A 146 -11.35 -4.99 -5.18
C PHE A 146 -10.77 -6.41 -5.06
N TRP A 147 -11.60 -7.44 -5.21
CA TRP A 147 -11.17 -8.83 -5.04
C TRP A 147 -10.19 -9.28 -6.12
N VAL A 148 -10.45 -8.93 -7.38
CA VAL A 148 -9.63 -9.40 -8.49
C VAL A 148 -8.35 -8.58 -8.63
N VAL A 149 -8.51 -7.25 -8.69
CA VAL A 149 -7.42 -6.35 -9.11
C VAL A 149 -6.56 -5.93 -7.93
N VAL A 150 -7.16 -5.68 -6.77
CA VAL A 150 -6.40 -5.28 -5.58
C VAL A 150 -5.90 -6.51 -4.83
N LEU A 151 -6.79 -7.44 -4.48
CA LEU A 151 -6.42 -8.61 -3.68
C LEU A 151 -5.72 -9.69 -4.53
N GLY A 152 -6.36 -10.18 -5.60
CA GLY A 152 -5.83 -11.28 -6.41
C GLY A 152 -4.43 -10.99 -6.97
N TYR A 153 -4.23 -9.84 -7.61
CA TYR A 153 -2.94 -9.44 -8.16
C TYR A 153 -1.85 -9.28 -7.08
N SER A 154 -2.15 -8.53 -6.02
CA SER A 154 -1.19 -8.24 -4.94
C SER A 154 -0.71 -9.50 -4.25
N TYR A 155 -1.64 -10.38 -3.86
CA TYR A 155 -1.30 -11.62 -3.17
C TYR A 155 -0.59 -12.62 -4.09
N SER A 156 -0.91 -12.62 -5.40
CA SER A 156 -0.17 -13.42 -6.37
C SER A 156 1.28 -12.98 -6.48
N LEU A 157 1.53 -11.66 -6.57
CA LEU A 157 2.89 -11.13 -6.57
C LEU A 157 3.64 -11.43 -5.27
N MET A 158 2.97 -11.27 -4.12
CA MET A 158 3.58 -11.58 -2.82
C MET A 158 3.93 -13.06 -2.69
N LEU A 159 3.06 -13.97 -3.17
CA LEU A 159 3.32 -15.40 -3.16
C LEU A 159 4.51 -15.77 -4.06
N LEU A 160 4.56 -15.22 -5.28
CA LEU A 160 5.68 -15.41 -6.18
C LEU A 160 6.98 -14.86 -5.60
N ALA A 161 6.96 -13.67 -5.01
CA ALA A 161 8.10 -13.07 -4.34
C ALA A 161 8.61 -13.94 -3.18
N ALA A 162 7.70 -14.45 -2.34
CA ALA A 162 8.03 -15.35 -1.26
C ALA A 162 8.65 -16.67 -1.78
N ALA A 163 8.09 -17.25 -2.85
CA ALA A 163 8.61 -18.45 -3.46
C ALA A 163 10.02 -18.27 -4.08
N ILE A 164 10.34 -17.06 -4.55
CA ILE A 164 11.67 -16.72 -5.10
C ILE A 164 12.73 -16.58 -3.99
N LEU A 165 12.32 -16.18 -2.78
CA LEU A 165 13.22 -15.91 -1.65
C LEU A 165 13.63 -17.15 -0.84
N VAL A 166 13.01 -18.30 -1.11
CA VAL A 166 13.31 -19.61 -0.46
C VAL A 166 14.33 -20.37 -1.29
#